data_AF-A0A9D8GIJ8-F1
#
_entry.id   AF-A0A9D8GIJ8-F1
#
_cell.length_a   1.000
_cell.length_b   1.000
_cell.length_c   1.000
_cell.angle_alpha   90.00
_cell.angle_beta   90.00
_cell.angle_gamma   90.00
#
_symmetry.space_group_name_H-M   'P 1'
#
loop_
_entity.id
_entity.type
_entity.pdbx_description
1 polymer ?
#
loop_
_entity_poly.entity_id
_entity_poly.type
_entity_poly.pdbx_seq_one_letter_code
_entity_poly.pdbx_strand_id
1 'polypeptide(L)'
;MLRKTLVAAASLAVVATVTALAAPALARDQIRAVGSSTVFPFMTAVAEAFGRTTGRKTPVVESTGTGGGFRLFCAGIGDAHPDITGASRAITAAEKATCKNNGVTDVVEVKIGYDGIVLANARQAPLMQLTVAQLWQALAKEVPDAQGQLVRNPARMWSDIDRSLPAKRIEVMGPPPTSGTRDAFVELVMTPGCAANPAMRAIQQANAARYNAACNTMREDGAWIDAGENDILIVRRLQANTDAFGVFGYSFLQENADQVQGSVIGGVKPEFDTIAAGKYPVSRPLFFYVKKQHMSGVAPGIDAFLREWTEERTWGPDGYLADRGLIPLPDAERSTQRASARALTLIGM
;
A
#
# COMPACT_ATOMS: atom_id res chain seq x y z
N MET A 1 -84.66 41.14 32.60
CA MET A 1 -84.42 39.98 31.72
C MET A 1 -82.92 39.68 31.74
N LEU A 2 -82.56 38.63 32.47
CA LEU A 2 -81.22 38.31 32.96
C LEU A 2 -80.67 37.08 32.23
N ARG A 3 -79.37 37.13 31.91
CA ARG A 3 -78.39 36.03 31.85
C ARG A 3 -78.76 34.76 31.06
N LYS A 4 -78.12 34.58 29.90
CA LYS A 4 -77.83 33.26 29.34
C LYS A 4 -76.42 32.83 29.76
N THR A 5 -76.38 31.70 30.45
CA THR A 5 -75.22 30.94 30.93
C THR A 5 -74.43 30.36 29.77
N LEU A 6 -73.11 30.54 29.78
CA LEU A 6 -72.16 29.81 28.94
C LEU A 6 -71.35 28.87 29.84
N VAL A 7 -71.41 27.58 29.48
CA VAL A 7 -70.77 26.45 30.15
C VAL A 7 -69.26 26.50 29.85
N ALA A 8 -68.44 26.47 30.90
CA ALA A 8 -67.00 26.31 30.80
C ALA A 8 -66.66 24.82 30.60
N ALA A 9 -66.07 24.48 29.45
CA ALA A 9 -65.43 23.19 29.22
C ALA A 9 -63.92 23.37 29.38
N ALA A 10 -63.35 22.90 30.49
CA ALA A 10 -61.91 22.87 30.72
C ALA A 10 -61.31 21.67 29.98
N SER A 11 -60.52 21.92 28.94
CA SER A 11 -59.73 20.90 28.23
C SER A 11 -58.37 20.76 28.92
N LEU A 12 -58.14 19.67 29.64
CA LEU A 12 -56.79 19.30 30.11
C LEU A 12 -55.98 18.78 28.92
N ALA A 13 -55.01 19.57 28.45
CA ALA A 13 -53.99 19.10 27.52
C ALA A 13 -52.89 18.37 28.31
N VAL A 14 -52.82 17.05 28.16
CA VAL A 14 -51.70 16.25 28.66
C VAL A 14 -50.55 16.40 27.68
N VAL A 15 -49.53 17.17 28.05
CA VAL A 15 -48.26 17.23 27.33
C VAL A 15 -47.44 16.00 27.71
N ALA A 16 -47.39 14.99 26.83
CA ALA A 16 -46.48 13.86 26.97
C ALA A 16 -45.09 14.31 26.47
N THR A 17 -44.20 14.67 27.40
CA THR A 17 -42.78 14.88 27.12
C THR A 17 -42.13 13.54 26.78
N VAL A 18 -41.95 13.27 25.48
CA VAL A 18 -41.09 12.19 25.00
C VAL A 18 -39.65 12.58 25.32
N THR A 19 -39.12 12.07 26.42
CA THR A 19 -37.69 12.11 26.70
C THR A 19 -37.03 11.09 25.78
N ALA A 20 -36.38 11.56 24.72
CA ALA A 20 -35.50 10.74 23.90
C ALA A 20 -34.33 10.31 24.78
N LEU A 21 -34.37 9.07 25.29
CA LEU A 21 -33.23 8.41 25.90
C LEU A 21 -32.17 8.25 24.81
N ALA A 22 -31.14 9.10 24.85
CA ALA A 22 -29.93 8.89 24.07
C ALA A 22 -29.31 7.57 24.56
N ALA A 23 -29.41 6.51 23.76
CA ALA A 23 -28.66 5.29 24.02
C ALA A 23 -27.17 5.65 24.05
N PRO A 24 -26.41 5.23 25.08
CA PRO A 24 -24.98 5.47 25.09
C PRO A 24 -24.38 4.81 23.84
N ALA A 25 -23.66 5.58 23.04
CA ALA A 25 -22.85 5.02 21.96
C ALA A 25 -21.85 4.05 22.59
N LEU A 26 -22.09 2.75 22.41
CA LEU A 26 -21.22 1.71 22.93
C LEU A 26 -19.93 1.74 22.11
N ALA A 27 -18.82 2.06 22.77
CA ALA A 27 -17.49 1.93 22.20
C ALA A 27 -17.35 0.56 21.53
N ARG A 28 -16.84 0.52 20.29
CA ARG A 28 -16.49 -0.75 19.66
C ARG A 28 -15.37 -1.41 20.43
N ASP A 29 -15.53 -2.70 20.70
CA ASP A 29 -14.58 -3.50 21.45
C ASP A 29 -13.44 -4.07 20.56
N GLN A 30 -13.29 -3.53 19.34
CA GLN A 30 -12.34 -4.03 18.34
C GLN A 30 -11.88 -2.91 17.41
N ILE A 31 -10.56 -2.79 17.25
CA ILE A 31 -9.92 -1.85 16.33
C ILE A 31 -10.21 -2.27 14.88
N ARG A 32 -10.48 -1.31 14.00
CA ARG A 32 -10.62 -1.53 12.56
C ARG A 32 -9.56 -0.77 11.78
N ALA A 33 -8.84 -1.48 10.92
CA ALA A 33 -7.81 -0.95 10.05
C ALA A 33 -8.15 -1.24 8.58
N VAL A 34 -7.89 -0.28 7.70
CA VAL A 34 -8.07 -0.41 6.25
C VAL A 34 -6.79 0.00 5.51
N GLY A 35 -6.72 -0.19 4.19
CA GLY A 35 -5.81 0.56 3.33
C GLY A 35 -4.95 -0.29 2.40
N SER A 36 -3.69 0.09 2.24
CA SER A 36 -2.76 -0.48 1.25
C SER A 36 -2.67 -2.01 1.28
N SER A 37 -2.78 -2.66 0.12
CA SER A 37 -2.57 -4.12 -0.03
C SER A 37 -1.16 -4.56 0.35
N THR A 38 -0.20 -3.63 0.31
CA THR A 38 1.20 -3.86 0.67
C THR A 38 1.42 -3.77 2.18
N VAL A 39 0.70 -2.86 2.85
CA VAL A 39 0.76 -2.76 4.32
C VAL A 39 -0.11 -3.82 4.98
N PHE A 40 -1.11 -4.35 4.27
CA PHE A 40 -2.04 -5.38 4.74
C PHE A 40 -1.37 -6.58 5.44
N PRO A 41 -0.39 -7.30 4.83
CA PRO A 41 0.23 -8.45 5.51
C PRO A 41 0.95 -8.07 6.81
N PHE A 42 1.60 -6.90 6.86
CA PHE A 42 2.25 -6.39 8.06
C PHE A 42 1.23 -6.02 9.15
N MET A 43 0.18 -5.30 8.77
CA MET A 43 -0.89 -4.90 9.69
C MET A 43 -1.61 -6.12 10.28
N THR A 44 -1.87 -7.15 9.49
CA THR A 44 -2.46 -8.40 9.96
C THR A 44 -1.54 -9.12 10.94
N ALA A 45 -0.23 -9.20 10.64
CA ALA A 45 0.74 -9.82 11.55
C ALA A 45 0.80 -9.11 12.92
N VAL A 46 0.76 -7.77 12.92
CA VAL A 46 0.73 -6.97 14.14
C VAL A 46 -0.62 -7.10 14.87
N ALA A 47 -1.74 -7.14 14.14
CA ALA A 47 -3.07 -7.38 14.71
C ALA A 47 -3.12 -8.71 15.46
N GLU A 48 -2.62 -9.78 14.86
CA GLU A 48 -2.55 -11.10 15.50
C GLU A 48 -1.62 -11.10 16.72
N ALA A 49 -0.43 -10.51 16.61
CA ALA A 49 0.50 -10.41 17.72
C ALA A 49 -0.10 -9.63 18.91
N PHE A 50 -0.78 -8.52 18.63
CA PHE A 50 -1.52 -7.74 19.60
C PHE A 50 -2.62 -8.56 20.29
N GLY A 51 -3.45 -9.27 19.53
CA GLY A 51 -4.51 -10.10 20.11
C GLY A 51 -3.95 -11.18 21.03
N ARG A 52 -2.88 -11.87 20.59
CA ARG A 52 -2.20 -12.92 21.38
C ARG A 52 -1.55 -12.38 22.66
N THR A 53 -0.90 -11.23 22.59
CA THR A 53 -0.08 -10.70 23.72
C THR A 53 -0.89 -9.90 24.73
N THR A 54 -1.99 -9.27 24.32
CA THR A 54 -2.80 -8.41 25.19
C THR A 54 -4.08 -9.08 25.69
N GLY A 55 -4.51 -10.19 25.08
CA GLY A 55 -5.80 -10.83 25.33
C GLY A 55 -7.00 -10.03 24.81
N ARG A 56 -6.78 -8.92 24.10
CA ARG A 56 -7.83 -8.12 23.44
C ARG A 56 -8.27 -8.78 22.13
N LYS A 57 -9.43 -8.38 21.62
CA LYS A 57 -9.88 -8.80 20.30
C LYS A 57 -8.87 -8.36 19.23
N THR A 58 -8.46 -9.31 18.39
CA THR A 58 -7.61 -9.07 17.22
C THR A 58 -8.24 -7.98 16.33
N PRO A 59 -7.53 -6.91 15.97
CA PRO A 59 -8.03 -5.90 15.04
C PRO A 59 -8.53 -6.51 13.73
N VAL A 60 -9.61 -5.96 13.17
CA VAL A 60 -10.07 -6.29 11.82
C VAL A 60 -9.25 -5.48 10.83
N VAL A 61 -8.65 -6.16 9.86
CA VAL A 61 -7.80 -5.54 8.84
C VAL A 61 -8.39 -5.84 7.47
N GLU A 62 -8.61 -4.81 6.65
CA GLU A 62 -9.17 -4.93 5.30
C GLU A 62 -8.28 -4.23 4.26
N SER A 63 -7.96 -4.92 3.17
CA SER A 63 -7.24 -4.33 2.04
C SER A 63 -8.21 -3.55 1.14
N THR A 64 -7.97 -2.25 0.98
CA THR A 64 -8.81 -1.33 0.18
C THR A 64 -7.99 -0.43 -0.75
N GLY A 65 -6.67 -0.63 -0.80
CA GLY A 65 -5.70 0.24 -1.47
C GLY A 65 -5.45 1.54 -0.69
N THR A 66 -4.32 2.20 -0.92
CA THR A 66 -3.93 3.41 -0.16
C THR A 66 -4.98 4.53 -0.26
N GLY A 67 -5.41 4.87 -1.50
CA GLY A 67 -6.43 5.92 -1.70
C GLY A 67 -7.82 5.52 -1.19
N GLY A 68 -8.21 4.25 -1.34
CA GLY A 68 -9.46 3.74 -0.79
C GLY A 68 -9.47 3.74 0.74
N GLY A 69 -8.34 3.38 1.35
CA GLY A 69 -8.11 3.44 2.79
C GLY A 69 -8.25 4.85 3.34
N PHE A 70 -7.57 5.84 2.74
CA PHE A 70 -7.72 7.24 3.13
C PHE A 70 -9.14 7.75 2.91
N ARG A 71 -9.84 7.36 1.85
CA ARG A 71 -11.24 7.74 1.64
C ARG A 71 -12.14 7.24 2.78
N LEU A 72 -11.97 6.00 3.24
CA LEU A 72 -12.73 5.44 4.36
C LEU A 72 -12.31 6.06 5.70
N PHE A 73 -11.01 6.23 5.92
CA PHE A 73 -10.44 6.84 7.11
C PHE A 73 -10.86 8.31 7.26
N CYS A 74 -10.72 9.11 6.22
CA CYS A 74 -11.11 10.53 6.25
C CYS A 74 -12.62 10.76 6.14
N ALA A 75 -13.47 9.72 6.10
CA ALA A 75 -14.93 9.88 5.98
C ALA A 75 -15.59 10.45 7.25
N GLY A 76 -14.92 10.41 8.40
CA GLY A 76 -15.45 10.96 9.65
C GLY A 76 -14.87 10.34 10.91
N ILE A 77 -15.43 10.72 12.06
CA ILE A 77 -15.12 10.20 13.40
C ILE A 77 -16.28 9.33 13.88
N GLY A 78 -16.00 8.29 14.66
CA GLY A 78 -17.00 7.42 15.30
C GLY A 78 -17.02 6.00 14.76
N ASP A 79 -17.97 5.20 15.28
CA ASP A 79 -17.97 3.74 15.14
C ASP A 79 -18.13 3.23 13.69
N ALA A 80 -18.71 4.04 12.81
CA ALA A 80 -18.87 3.72 11.40
C ALA A 80 -17.57 3.81 10.60
N HIS A 81 -16.52 4.44 11.15
CA HIS A 81 -15.29 4.72 10.44
C HIS A 81 -14.12 3.87 10.97
N PRO A 82 -13.13 3.53 10.12
CA PRO A 82 -11.93 2.83 10.59
C PRO A 82 -11.09 3.75 11.46
N ASP A 83 -10.34 3.13 12.37
CA ASP A 83 -9.45 3.78 13.34
C ASP A 83 -8.08 4.05 12.75
N ILE A 84 -7.66 3.16 11.85
CA ILE A 84 -6.31 3.10 11.29
C ILE A 84 -6.39 2.95 9.77
N THR A 85 -5.47 3.60 9.04
CA THR A 85 -5.24 3.30 7.62
C THR A 85 -3.76 3.02 7.34
N GLY A 86 -3.46 1.90 6.71
CA GLY A 86 -2.15 1.59 6.16
C GLY A 86 -1.96 2.25 4.78
N ALA A 87 -0.77 2.72 4.47
CA ALA A 87 -0.48 3.42 3.22
C ALA A 87 0.91 3.10 2.68
N SER A 88 1.00 2.96 1.36
CA SER A 88 2.26 2.76 0.64
C SER A 88 2.84 4.04 0.03
N ARG A 89 2.37 5.18 0.54
CA ARG A 89 2.87 6.54 0.30
C ARG A 89 2.41 7.45 1.44
N ALA A 90 3.01 8.63 1.54
CA ALA A 90 2.52 9.66 2.45
C ALA A 90 1.07 10.07 2.11
N ILE A 91 0.32 10.52 3.12
CA ILE A 91 -0.98 11.16 2.94
C ILE A 91 -0.81 12.43 2.09
N THR A 92 -1.68 12.63 1.12
CA THR A 92 -1.64 13.80 0.23
C THR A 92 -2.29 15.03 0.87
N ALA A 93 -1.98 16.22 0.36
CA ALA A 93 -2.64 17.45 0.81
C ALA A 93 -4.17 17.44 0.61
N ALA A 94 -4.64 16.82 -0.49
CA ALA A 94 -6.06 16.66 -0.76
C ALA A 94 -6.75 15.71 0.24
N GLU A 95 -6.07 14.63 0.64
CA GLU A 95 -6.57 13.71 1.66
C GLU A 95 -6.57 14.36 3.04
N LYS A 96 -5.53 15.12 3.41
CA LYS A 96 -5.49 15.92 4.65
C LYS A 96 -6.66 16.90 4.72
N ALA A 97 -6.90 17.65 3.65
CA ALA A 97 -8.03 18.57 3.54
C ALA A 97 -9.37 17.84 3.68
N THR A 98 -9.51 16.67 3.04
CA THR A 98 -10.72 15.83 3.17
C THR A 98 -10.94 15.38 4.60
N CYS A 99 -9.90 14.86 5.25
CA CYS A 99 -9.93 14.47 6.66
C CYS A 99 -10.38 15.65 7.54
N LYS A 100 -9.74 16.81 7.40
CA LYS A 100 -10.06 18.02 8.16
C LYS A 100 -11.51 18.48 7.96
N ASN A 101 -11.98 18.52 6.72
CA ASN A 101 -13.36 18.91 6.40
C ASN A 101 -14.41 17.97 7.01
N ASN A 102 -14.05 16.71 7.22
CA ASN A 102 -14.91 15.70 7.84
C ASN A 102 -14.62 15.51 9.34
N GLY A 103 -13.91 16.45 9.97
CA GLY A 103 -13.65 16.45 11.41
C GLY A 103 -12.55 15.49 11.88
N VAL A 104 -11.81 14.85 10.97
CA VAL A 104 -10.61 14.05 11.29
C VAL A 104 -9.41 14.99 11.36
N THR A 105 -9.09 15.48 12.56
CA THR A 105 -8.08 16.53 12.78
C THR A 105 -6.85 16.04 13.53
N ASP A 106 -6.98 14.97 14.32
CA ASP A 106 -5.93 14.52 15.22
C ASP A 106 -5.39 13.19 14.69
N VAL A 107 -4.55 13.29 13.65
CA VAL A 107 -3.94 12.13 13.00
C VAL A 107 -2.50 11.97 13.47
N VAL A 108 -2.17 10.77 13.93
CA VAL A 108 -0.80 10.32 14.17
C VAL A 108 -0.33 9.58 12.91
N GLU A 109 0.83 9.95 12.39
CA GLU A 109 1.49 9.27 11.27
C GLU A 109 2.69 8.50 11.80
N VAL A 110 2.84 7.26 11.34
CA VAL A 110 4.03 6.45 11.62
C VAL A 110 4.55 5.89 10.31
N LYS A 111 5.76 6.30 9.93
CA LYS A 111 6.51 5.62 8.87
C LYS A 111 7.08 4.34 9.46
N ILE A 112 6.80 3.19 8.84
CA ILE A 112 7.16 1.88 9.40
C ILE A 112 8.39 1.26 8.75
N GLY A 113 8.75 1.71 7.56
CA GLY A 113 9.84 1.11 6.78
C GLY A 113 9.67 1.38 5.30
N TYR A 114 10.28 0.51 4.52
CA TYR A 114 10.23 0.52 3.08
C TYR A 114 9.77 -0.84 2.55
N ASP A 115 9.18 -0.77 1.37
CA ASP A 115 8.99 -1.90 0.47
C ASP A 115 9.95 -1.70 -0.71
N GLY A 116 10.51 -2.79 -1.21
CA GLY A 116 11.47 -2.77 -2.33
C GLY A 116 11.24 -3.99 -3.21
N ILE A 117 10.94 -3.75 -4.49
CA ILE A 117 10.73 -4.81 -5.48
C ILE A 117 11.91 -4.84 -6.44
N VAL A 118 12.44 -6.03 -6.69
CA VAL A 118 13.62 -6.21 -7.54
C VAL A 118 13.22 -6.88 -8.84
N LEU A 119 13.94 -6.55 -9.91
CA LEU A 119 14.06 -7.43 -11.07
C LEU A 119 15.41 -8.14 -10.95
N ALA A 120 15.40 -9.43 -10.63
CA ALA A 120 16.59 -10.21 -10.40
C ALA A 120 16.89 -11.18 -11.55
N ASN A 121 18.16 -11.54 -11.70
CA ASN A 121 18.63 -12.61 -12.58
C ASN A 121 19.68 -13.44 -11.86
N ALA A 122 20.10 -14.56 -12.47
CA ALA A 122 21.14 -15.42 -11.91
C ALA A 122 22.42 -14.63 -11.62
N ARG A 123 23.10 -14.94 -10.50
CA ARG A 123 24.34 -14.26 -10.10
C ARG A 123 25.46 -14.35 -11.15
N GLN A 124 25.46 -15.43 -11.94
CA GLN A 124 26.43 -15.69 -13.01
C GLN A 124 26.06 -15.03 -14.35
N ALA A 125 24.85 -14.49 -14.49
CA ALA A 125 24.44 -13.80 -15.71
C ALA A 125 24.97 -12.35 -15.72
N PRO A 126 25.03 -11.69 -16.89
CA PRO A 126 25.37 -10.27 -16.95
C PRO A 126 24.39 -9.40 -16.15
N LEU A 127 24.91 -8.38 -15.48
CA LEU A 127 24.09 -7.42 -14.76
C LEU A 127 23.29 -6.56 -15.75
N MET A 128 21.97 -6.52 -15.58
CA MET A 128 21.06 -5.75 -16.42
C MET A 128 20.97 -4.31 -15.94
N GLN A 129 20.95 -3.36 -16.87
CA GLN A 129 20.68 -1.94 -16.60
C GLN A 129 19.42 -1.54 -17.34
N LEU A 130 18.42 -1.03 -16.61
CA LEU A 130 17.09 -0.75 -17.13
C LEU A 130 16.56 0.58 -16.63
N THR A 131 15.58 1.11 -17.34
CA THR A 131 14.69 2.16 -16.86
C THR A 131 13.29 1.60 -16.60
N VAL A 132 12.49 2.30 -15.79
CA VAL A 132 11.07 1.93 -15.60
C VAL A 132 10.29 1.97 -16.91
N ALA A 133 10.65 2.87 -17.83
CA ALA A 133 10.03 2.96 -19.16
C ALA A 133 10.32 1.71 -20.01
N GLN A 134 11.58 1.26 -20.05
CA GLN A 134 11.96 0.03 -20.76
C GLN A 134 11.27 -1.20 -20.17
N LEU A 135 11.13 -1.27 -18.84
CA LEU A 135 10.38 -2.34 -18.18
C LEU A 135 8.91 -2.37 -18.57
N TRP A 136 8.24 -1.22 -18.58
CA TRP A 136 6.86 -1.15 -19.05
C TRP A 136 6.75 -1.54 -20.53
N GLN A 137 7.63 -1.05 -21.39
CA GLN A 137 7.65 -1.43 -22.81
C GLN A 137 7.87 -2.93 -23.02
N ALA A 138 8.66 -3.59 -22.16
CA ALA A 138 8.89 -5.03 -22.24
C ALA A 138 7.67 -5.84 -21.78
N LEU A 139 6.98 -5.40 -20.73
CA LEU A 139 6.03 -6.22 -19.96
C LEU A 139 4.56 -5.84 -20.14
N ALA A 140 4.24 -4.67 -20.68
CA ALA A 140 2.87 -4.27 -20.93
C ALA A 140 2.21 -5.15 -21.98
N LYS A 141 0.92 -5.44 -21.80
CA LYS A 141 0.10 -6.19 -22.76
C LYS A 141 0.00 -5.46 -24.10
N GLU A 142 -0.14 -4.15 -24.04
CA GLU A 142 -0.24 -3.27 -25.19
C GLU A 142 0.68 -2.07 -25.03
N VAL A 143 1.23 -1.62 -26.15
CA VAL A 143 2.11 -0.45 -26.24
C VAL A 143 1.70 0.38 -27.45
N PRO A 144 1.96 1.70 -27.46
CA PRO A 144 1.70 2.53 -28.63
C PRO A 144 2.64 2.14 -29.77
N ASP A 145 2.09 2.03 -30.97
CA ASP A 145 2.86 1.94 -32.20
C ASP A 145 3.44 3.32 -32.62
N ALA A 146 4.09 3.37 -33.78
CA ALA A 146 4.67 4.60 -34.30
C ALA A 146 3.64 5.72 -34.59
N GLN A 147 2.35 5.36 -34.69
CA GLN A 147 1.22 6.27 -34.90
C GLN A 147 0.50 6.61 -33.59
N GLY A 148 0.99 6.09 -32.45
CA GLY A 148 0.39 6.30 -31.13
C GLY A 148 -0.86 5.46 -30.88
N GLN A 149 -1.17 4.49 -31.73
CA GLN A 149 -2.27 3.55 -31.52
C GLN A 149 -1.81 2.41 -30.62
N LEU A 150 -2.63 2.02 -29.64
CA LEU A 150 -2.32 0.88 -28.79
C LEU A 150 -2.46 -0.43 -29.57
N VAL A 151 -1.36 -1.18 -29.63
CA VAL A 151 -1.29 -2.49 -30.26
C VAL A 151 -0.78 -3.52 -29.26
N ARG A 152 -1.06 -4.80 -29.50
CA ARG A 152 -0.46 -5.89 -28.73
C ARG A 152 1.06 -5.78 -28.79
N ASN A 153 1.72 -5.95 -27.64
CA ASN A 153 3.16 -5.80 -27.54
C ASN A 153 3.93 -6.71 -28.53
N PRO A 154 4.62 -6.12 -29.54
CA PRO A 154 5.31 -6.90 -30.56
C PRO A 154 6.68 -7.38 -30.09
N ALA A 155 7.27 -6.77 -29.05
CA ALA A 155 8.62 -7.07 -28.60
C ALA A 155 8.73 -8.54 -28.16
N ARG A 156 9.81 -9.21 -28.57
CA ARG A 156 10.16 -10.58 -28.20
C ARG A 156 11.53 -10.66 -27.54
N MET A 157 12.43 -9.75 -27.89
CA MET A 157 13.78 -9.63 -27.33
C MET A 157 13.93 -8.33 -26.56
N TRP A 158 14.84 -8.31 -25.57
CA TRP A 158 15.17 -7.08 -24.86
C TRP A 158 15.75 -6.01 -25.80
N SER A 159 16.50 -6.42 -26.82
CA SER A 159 17.00 -5.54 -27.89
C SER A 159 15.91 -4.89 -28.75
N ASP A 160 14.68 -5.42 -28.75
CA ASP A 160 13.53 -4.79 -29.45
C ASP A 160 13.05 -3.54 -28.69
N ILE A 161 13.33 -3.46 -27.39
CA ILE A 161 12.97 -2.33 -26.53
C ILE A 161 14.01 -1.21 -26.69
N ASP A 162 15.29 -1.59 -26.61
CA ASP A 162 16.42 -0.67 -26.76
C ASP A 162 17.65 -1.44 -27.22
N ARG A 163 18.40 -0.91 -28.20
CA ARG A 163 19.58 -1.58 -28.78
C ARG A 163 20.73 -1.78 -27.80
N SER A 164 20.76 -1.05 -26.69
CA SER A 164 21.73 -1.23 -25.61
C SER A 164 21.45 -2.45 -24.74
N LEU A 165 20.23 -3.02 -24.83
CA LEU A 165 19.83 -4.21 -24.10
C LEU A 165 20.21 -5.49 -24.86
N PRO A 166 20.39 -6.63 -24.16
CA PRO A 166 20.87 -7.85 -24.79
C PRO A 166 19.89 -8.41 -25.85
N ALA A 167 20.41 -9.05 -26.88
CA ALA A 167 19.63 -9.81 -27.86
C ALA A 167 19.16 -11.16 -27.30
N LYS A 168 18.47 -11.11 -26.16
CA LYS A 168 17.88 -12.26 -25.45
C LYS A 168 16.37 -12.13 -25.44
N ARG A 169 15.68 -13.26 -25.43
CA ARG A 169 14.22 -13.32 -25.29
C ARG A 169 13.80 -12.63 -23.99
N ILE A 170 12.70 -11.87 -24.04
CA ILE A 170 12.06 -11.35 -22.84
C ILE A 170 11.37 -12.53 -22.16
N GLU A 171 11.86 -12.89 -20.98
CA GLU A 171 11.27 -13.91 -20.13
C GLU A 171 11.40 -13.46 -18.67
N VAL A 172 10.29 -13.01 -18.09
CA VAL A 172 10.21 -12.49 -16.73
C VAL A 172 9.17 -13.28 -15.96
N MET A 173 9.61 -13.94 -14.90
CA MET A 173 8.73 -14.59 -13.94
C MET A 173 8.38 -13.60 -12.84
N GLY A 174 7.18 -13.68 -12.30
CA GLY A 174 6.87 -12.95 -11.09
C GLY A 174 5.57 -13.41 -10.46
N PRO A 175 5.20 -12.82 -9.33
CA PRO A 175 4.11 -13.33 -8.51
C PRO A 175 2.76 -13.17 -9.20
N PRO A 176 1.75 -13.96 -8.78
CA PRO A 176 0.46 -14.00 -9.45
C PRO A 176 -0.35 -12.70 -9.24
N PRO A 177 -1.47 -12.50 -9.97
CA PRO A 177 -2.33 -11.32 -9.82
C PRO A 177 -2.90 -11.09 -8.41
N THR A 178 -2.85 -12.07 -7.53
CA THR A 178 -3.30 -12.00 -6.12
C THR A 178 -2.24 -11.46 -5.15
N SER A 179 -1.00 -11.27 -5.61
CA SER A 179 0.13 -10.92 -4.75
C SER A 179 0.31 -9.41 -4.56
N GLY A 180 0.59 -8.99 -3.31
CA GLY A 180 0.94 -7.60 -3.01
C GLY A 180 2.25 -7.14 -3.69
N THR A 181 3.17 -8.05 -3.99
CA THR A 181 4.40 -7.76 -4.74
C THR A 181 4.09 -7.44 -6.21
N ARG A 182 3.08 -8.11 -6.79
CA ARG A 182 2.59 -7.81 -8.14
C ARG A 182 1.95 -6.43 -8.19
N ASP A 183 1.09 -6.10 -7.22
CA ASP A 183 0.50 -4.77 -7.08
C ASP A 183 1.60 -3.69 -6.98
N ALA A 184 2.59 -3.92 -6.12
CA ALA A 184 3.73 -3.02 -5.94
C ALA A 184 4.50 -2.79 -7.25
N PHE A 185 4.77 -3.85 -8.01
CA PHE A 185 5.45 -3.74 -9.29
C PHE A 185 4.63 -2.95 -10.32
N VAL A 186 3.32 -3.16 -10.37
CA VAL A 186 2.43 -2.40 -11.26
C VAL A 186 2.42 -0.91 -10.89
N GLU A 187 2.35 -0.58 -9.60
CA GLU A 187 2.34 0.81 -9.12
C GLU A 187 3.70 1.52 -9.30
N LEU A 188 4.81 0.82 -9.06
CA LEU A 188 6.16 1.40 -9.03
C LEU A 188 6.90 1.32 -10.37
N VAL A 189 6.50 0.42 -11.27
CA VAL A 189 7.17 0.22 -12.57
C VAL A 189 6.21 0.46 -13.72
N MET A 190 5.13 -0.31 -13.79
CA MET A 190 4.25 -0.29 -14.97
C MET A 190 3.56 1.05 -15.14
N THR A 191 2.97 1.58 -14.07
CA THR A 191 2.28 2.88 -14.08
C THR A 191 3.22 4.04 -14.44
N PRO A 192 4.36 4.27 -13.75
CA PRO A 192 5.27 5.36 -14.09
C PRO A 192 5.98 5.15 -15.43
N GLY A 193 6.32 3.91 -15.79
CA GLY A 193 6.90 3.59 -17.10
C GLY A 193 5.97 3.94 -18.26
N CYS A 194 4.67 3.64 -18.10
CA CYS A 194 3.62 4.06 -19.02
C CYS A 194 3.49 5.59 -19.11
N ALA A 195 3.41 6.25 -17.95
CA ALA A 195 3.24 7.70 -17.86
C ALA A 195 4.41 8.49 -18.46
N ALA A 196 5.62 7.89 -18.44
CA ALA A 196 6.80 8.46 -19.06
C ALA A 196 6.74 8.45 -20.61
N ASN A 197 5.87 7.63 -21.22
CA ASN A 197 5.72 7.58 -22.67
C ASN A 197 4.80 8.72 -23.16
N PRO A 198 5.30 9.67 -23.97
CA PRO A 198 4.50 10.81 -24.44
C PRO A 198 3.24 10.43 -25.23
N ALA A 199 3.27 9.31 -25.96
CA ALA A 199 2.12 8.83 -26.73
C ALA A 199 0.93 8.45 -25.84
N MET A 200 1.19 8.08 -24.58
CA MET A 200 0.14 7.72 -23.61
C MET A 200 -0.67 8.93 -23.13
N ARG A 201 -0.16 10.16 -23.29
CA ARG A 201 -0.86 11.39 -22.85
C ARG A 201 -2.18 11.60 -23.60
N ALA A 202 -2.18 11.39 -24.91
CA ALA A 202 -3.40 11.52 -25.73
C ALA A 202 -4.46 10.48 -25.33
N ILE A 203 -4.02 9.25 -25.05
CA ILE A 203 -4.90 8.17 -24.59
C ILE A 203 -5.48 8.50 -23.21
N GLN A 204 -4.66 9.03 -22.29
CA GLN A 204 -5.12 9.44 -20.96
C GLN A 204 -6.22 10.50 -21.03
N GLN A 205 -6.02 11.52 -21.87
CA GLN A 205 -6.98 12.62 -22.04
C GLN A 205 -8.28 12.15 -22.70
N ALA A 206 -8.19 11.22 -23.66
CA ALA A 206 -9.35 10.69 -24.35
C ALA A 206 -10.16 9.69 -23.49
N ASN A 207 -9.48 8.80 -22.77
CA ASN A 207 -10.14 7.75 -22.00
C ASN A 207 -9.26 7.22 -20.85
N ALA A 208 -9.56 7.65 -19.63
CA ALA A 208 -8.85 7.25 -18.42
C ALA A 208 -8.91 5.73 -18.15
N ALA A 209 -10.04 5.07 -18.43
CA ALA A 209 -10.17 3.63 -18.23
C ALA A 209 -9.27 2.85 -19.21
N ARG A 210 -9.21 3.27 -20.48
CA ARG A 210 -8.34 2.67 -21.50
C ARG A 210 -6.86 2.89 -21.17
N TYR A 211 -6.50 4.09 -20.72
CA TYR A 211 -5.15 4.41 -20.25
C TYR A 211 -4.75 3.50 -19.09
N ASN A 212 -5.57 3.41 -18.05
CA ASN A 212 -5.29 2.56 -16.88
C ASN A 212 -5.13 1.09 -17.28
N ALA A 213 -6.00 0.58 -18.16
CA ALA A 213 -5.89 -0.78 -18.66
C ALA A 213 -4.56 -1.00 -19.41
N ALA A 214 -4.16 -0.07 -20.29
CA ALA A 214 -2.91 -0.15 -21.04
C ALA A 214 -1.67 -0.07 -20.14
N CYS A 215 -1.70 0.81 -19.13
CA CYS A 215 -0.56 0.99 -18.23
C CYS A 215 -0.37 -0.17 -17.27
N ASN A 216 -1.46 -0.79 -16.80
CA ASN A 216 -1.39 -1.70 -15.65
C ASN A 216 -1.50 -3.18 -16.03
N THR A 217 -1.92 -3.49 -17.25
CA THR A 217 -2.10 -4.88 -17.69
C THR A 217 -0.79 -5.44 -18.23
N MET A 218 -0.35 -6.54 -17.64
CA MET A 218 0.84 -7.27 -18.07
C MET A 218 0.50 -8.21 -19.21
N ARG A 219 1.46 -8.47 -20.10
CA ARG A 219 1.32 -9.40 -21.21
C ARG A 219 1.21 -10.85 -20.73
N GLU A 220 0.51 -11.69 -21.49
CA GLU A 220 0.23 -13.10 -21.15
C GLU A 220 0.75 -14.06 -22.25
N ASP A 221 1.68 -13.58 -23.08
CA ASP A 221 2.17 -14.29 -24.26
C ASP A 221 3.52 -15.01 -24.03
N GLY A 222 3.81 -15.31 -22.77
CA GLY A 222 5.01 -16.03 -22.33
C GLY A 222 6.26 -15.17 -22.15
N ALA A 223 6.17 -13.85 -22.33
CA ALA A 223 7.24 -12.94 -21.91
C ALA A 223 7.13 -12.54 -20.43
N TRP A 224 5.91 -12.46 -19.91
CA TRP A 224 5.65 -12.55 -18.47
C TRP A 224 5.07 -13.92 -18.14
N ILE A 225 5.53 -14.52 -17.06
CA ILE A 225 5.11 -15.83 -16.58
C ILE A 225 4.72 -15.70 -15.11
N ASP A 226 3.45 -15.96 -14.80
CA ASP A 226 3.01 -16.01 -13.41
C ASP A 226 3.65 -17.20 -12.70
N ALA A 227 4.37 -16.90 -11.63
CA ALA A 227 4.81 -17.84 -10.63
C ALA A 227 3.69 -18.01 -9.57
N GLY A 228 3.81 -19.04 -8.74
CA GLY A 228 2.96 -19.16 -7.55
C GLY A 228 3.34 -18.12 -6.47
N GLU A 229 2.61 -18.09 -5.37
CA GLU A 229 2.83 -17.17 -4.23
C GLU A 229 4.17 -17.36 -3.51
N ASN A 230 4.96 -18.39 -3.87
CA ASN A 230 6.23 -18.69 -3.24
C ASN A 230 7.40 -18.17 -4.08
N ASP A 231 7.87 -16.97 -3.76
CA ASP A 231 8.95 -16.28 -4.47
C ASP A 231 10.28 -17.07 -4.48
N ILE A 232 10.52 -17.98 -3.53
CA ILE A 232 11.72 -18.84 -3.56
C ILE A 232 11.77 -19.73 -4.81
N LEU A 233 10.61 -20.06 -5.39
CA LEU A 233 10.55 -20.84 -6.62
C LEU A 233 11.05 -20.03 -7.81
N ILE A 234 10.87 -18.70 -7.79
CA ILE A 234 11.44 -17.81 -8.80
C ILE A 234 12.96 -17.84 -8.71
N VAL A 235 13.53 -17.67 -7.50
CA VAL A 235 14.99 -17.73 -7.27
C VAL A 235 15.59 -19.02 -7.83
N ARG A 236 15.02 -20.18 -7.49
CA ARG A 236 15.48 -21.48 -7.99
C ARG A 236 15.41 -21.60 -9.52
N ARG A 237 14.36 -21.06 -10.15
CA ARG A 237 14.23 -21.06 -11.61
C ARG A 237 15.27 -20.18 -12.27
N LEU A 238 15.64 -19.04 -11.68
CA LEU A 238 16.70 -18.18 -12.20
C LEU A 238 18.06 -18.87 -12.19
N GLN A 239 18.36 -19.68 -11.17
CA GLN A 239 19.59 -20.47 -11.17
C GLN A 239 19.66 -21.47 -12.34
N ALA A 240 18.52 -22.07 -12.69
CA ALA A 240 18.42 -23.03 -13.79
C ALA A 240 18.36 -22.36 -15.18
N ASN A 241 17.79 -21.16 -15.28
CA ASN A 241 17.69 -20.39 -16.51
C ASN A 241 18.35 -19.01 -16.36
N THR A 242 19.61 -18.90 -16.77
CA THR A 242 20.39 -17.65 -16.70
C THR A 242 19.95 -16.56 -17.65
N ASP A 243 19.02 -16.84 -18.56
CA ASP A 243 18.48 -15.87 -19.51
C ASP A 243 17.18 -15.22 -19.02
N ALA A 244 16.52 -15.81 -18.03
CA ALA A 244 15.28 -15.29 -17.46
C ALA A 244 15.54 -14.27 -16.33
N PHE A 245 14.50 -13.50 -16.05
CA PHE A 245 14.43 -12.57 -14.92
C PHE A 245 13.28 -12.94 -13.98
N GLY A 246 13.37 -12.47 -12.75
CA GLY A 246 12.39 -12.69 -11.70
C GLY A 246 12.01 -11.38 -11.02
N VAL A 247 10.73 -11.20 -10.71
CA VAL A 247 10.22 -10.11 -9.88
C VAL A 247 9.85 -10.65 -8.52
N PHE A 248 10.42 -10.10 -7.46
CA PHE A 248 10.12 -10.46 -6.06
C PHE A 248 10.58 -9.35 -5.10
N GLY A 249 10.24 -9.48 -3.81
CA GLY A 249 10.67 -8.54 -2.77
C GLY A 249 12.18 -8.56 -2.50
N TYR A 250 12.76 -7.42 -2.14
CA TYR A 250 14.20 -7.26 -1.88
C TYR A 250 14.75 -8.22 -0.81
N SER A 251 13.96 -8.60 0.19
CA SER A 251 14.39 -9.58 1.21
C SER A 251 14.86 -10.90 0.59
N PHE A 252 14.15 -11.41 -0.42
CA PHE A 252 14.55 -12.61 -1.15
C PHE A 252 15.85 -12.43 -1.93
N LEU A 253 16.11 -11.23 -2.46
CA LEU A 253 17.41 -10.93 -3.08
C LEU A 253 18.53 -10.97 -2.05
N GLN A 254 18.31 -10.36 -0.89
CA GLN A 254 19.31 -10.29 0.18
C GLN A 254 19.62 -11.69 0.74
N GLU A 255 18.61 -12.49 1.02
CA GLU A 255 18.74 -13.86 1.55
C GLU A 255 19.41 -14.83 0.56
N ASN A 256 19.31 -14.56 -0.74
CA ASN A 256 19.82 -15.43 -1.81
C ASN A 256 20.89 -14.72 -2.66
N ALA A 257 21.62 -13.78 -2.07
CA ALA A 257 22.59 -12.95 -2.78
C ALA A 257 23.75 -13.78 -3.40
N ASP A 258 24.03 -14.97 -2.88
CA ASP A 258 24.98 -15.94 -3.45
C ASP A 258 24.46 -16.54 -4.78
N GLN A 259 23.14 -16.56 -5.01
CA GLN A 259 22.49 -17.25 -6.13
C GLN A 259 21.98 -16.30 -7.20
N VAL A 260 21.49 -15.14 -6.80
CA VAL A 260 20.87 -14.14 -7.67
C VAL A 260 21.48 -12.75 -7.46
N GLN A 261 21.27 -11.87 -8.42
CA GLN A 261 21.62 -10.46 -8.35
C GLN A 261 20.44 -9.60 -8.82
N GLY A 262 20.33 -8.39 -8.28
CA GLY A 262 19.30 -7.43 -8.67
C GLY A 262 19.79 -6.51 -9.79
N SER A 263 18.93 -6.29 -10.80
CA SER A 263 19.17 -5.38 -11.92
C SER A 263 19.27 -3.94 -11.45
N VAL A 264 20.08 -3.13 -12.14
CA VAL A 264 20.15 -1.69 -11.91
C VAL A 264 18.95 -1.03 -12.58
N ILE A 265 18.14 -0.29 -11.82
CA ILE A 265 16.96 0.41 -12.35
C ILE A 265 17.15 1.91 -12.15
N GLY A 266 17.05 2.68 -13.24
CA GLY A 266 17.25 4.13 -13.21
C GLY A 266 18.66 4.54 -12.75
N GLY A 267 19.67 3.69 -13.00
CA GLY A 267 21.05 3.91 -12.56
C GLY A 267 21.32 3.60 -11.08
N VAL A 268 20.34 3.06 -10.35
CA VAL A 268 20.47 2.73 -8.92
C VAL A 268 20.32 1.23 -8.71
N LYS A 269 21.23 0.64 -7.92
CA LYS A 269 21.15 -0.77 -7.51
C LYS A 269 20.11 -0.97 -6.39
N PRO A 270 19.43 -2.13 -6.33
CA PRO A 270 18.58 -2.49 -5.20
C PRO A 270 19.47 -2.92 -4.03
N GLU A 271 19.80 -1.97 -3.17
CA GLU A 271 20.60 -2.19 -1.96
C GLU A 271 19.82 -1.62 -0.77
N PHE A 272 20.07 -2.14 0.43
CA PHE A 272 19.39 -1.67 1.64
C PHE A 272 19.47 -0.15 1.78
N ASP A 273 20.67 0.42 1.65
CA ASP A 273 20.90 1.86 1.80
C ASP A 273 20.20 2.68 0.72
N THR A 274 20.16 2.21 -0.53
CA THR A 274 19.49 2.93 -1.62
C THR A 274 17.97 2.86 -1.50
N ILE A 275 17.43 1.76 -0.99
CA ILE A 275 16.00 1.59 -0.72
C ILE A 275 15.58 2.41 0.51
N ALA A 276 16.29 2.28 1.63
CA ALA A 276 16.00 3.02 2.86
C ALA A 276 16.16 4.54 2.69
N ALA A 277 17.04 4.98 1.78
CA ALA A 277 17.16 6.39 1.40
C ALA A 277 16.09 6.85 0.37
N GLY A 278 15.21 5.95 -0.11
CA GLY A 278 14.23 6.24 -1.15
C GLY A 278 14.82 6.58 -2.52
N LYS A 279 16.06 6.19 -2.79
CA LYS A 279 16.79 6.46 -4.04
C LYS A 279 16.55 5.39 -5.10
N TYR A 280 16.31 4.14 -4.69
CA TYR A 280 16.02 3.06 -5.62
C TYR A 280 14.60 3.22 -6.20
N PRO A 281 14.42 3.31 -7.54
CA PRO A 281 13.12 3.69 -8.13
C PRO A 281 11.97 2.72 -7.87
N VAL A 282 12.29 1.46 -7.62
CA VAL A 282 11.29 0.41 -7.35
C VAL A 282 11.23 0.13 -5.86
N SER A 283 11.19 1.20 -5.08
CA SER A 283 10.96 1.16 -3.64
C SER A 283 9.99 2.26 -3.24
N ARG A 284 9.40 2.11 -2.05
CA ARG A 284 8.52 3.12 -1.48
C ARG A 284 8.50 3.07 0.03
N PRO A 285 8.27 4.23 0.68
CA PRO A 285 8.02 4.26 2.10
C PRO A 285 6.64 3.69 2.43
N LEU A 286 6.56 2.96 3.53
CA LEU A 286 5.33 2.44 4.08
C LEU A 286 4.97 3.18 5.37
N PHE A 287 3.68 3.38 5.57
CA PHE A 287 3.12 4.12 6.70
C PHE A 287 1.88 3.43 7.25
N PHE A 288 1.52 3.77 8.47
CA PHE A 288 0.12 3.76 8.89
C PHE A 288 -0.24 5.07 9.60
N TYR A 289 -1.54 5.35 9.65
CA TYR A 289 -2.11 6.54 10.23
C TYR A 289 -3.18 6.16 11.23
N VAL A 290 -3.25 6.86 12.35
CA VAL A 290 -4.17 6.56 13.45
C VAL A 290 -4.95 7.80 13.84
N LYS A 291 -6.26 7.67 14.03
CA LYS A 291 -7.08 8.72 14.63
C LYS A 291 -6.90 8.74 16.14
N LYS A 292 -6.24 9.76 16.66
CA LYS A 292 -6.14 9.96 18.11
C LYS A 292 -7.51 10.17 18.75
N GLN A 293 -8.43 10.81 18.03
CA GLN A 293 -9.83 11.03 18.44
C GLN A 293 -10.60 9.73 18.72
N HIS A 294 -10.20 8.60 18.14
CA HIS A 294 -10.86 7.31 18.37
C HIS A 294 -10.37 6.59 19.64
N MET A 295 -9.23 7.01 20.20
CA MET A 295 -8.63 6.36 21.37
C MET A 295 -9.49 6.52 22.62
N SER A 296 -10.20 7.64 22.73
CA SER A 296 -11.14 7.93 23.82
C SER A 296 -12.57 7.56 23.40
N GLY A 297 -12.93 6.29 23.59
CA GLY A 297 -14.33 5.86 23.56
C GLY A 297 -14.89 5.32 22.24
N VAL A 298 -14.10 5.28 21.16
CA VAL A 298 -14.52 4.59 19.91
C VAL A 298 -13.92 3.18 19.84
N ALA A 299 -12.61 3.05 20.04
CA ALA A 299 -11.92 1.77 20.04
C ALA A 299 -10.79 1.75 21.09
N PRO A 300 -11.06 1.22 22.30
CA PRO A 300 -10.04 1.09 23.34
C PRO A 300 -8.87 0.19 22.91
N GLY A 301 -7.64 0.55 23.29
CA GLY A 301 -6.44 -0.28 23.04
C GLY A 301 -5.63 0.11 21.81
N ILE A 302 -6.00 1.17 21.08
CA ILE A 302 -5.19 1.74 20.00
C ILE A 302 -3.78 2.13 20.50
N ASP A 303 -3.65 2.63 21.73
CA ASP A 303 -2.37 2.98 22.32
C ASP A 303 -1.47 1.74 22.53
N ALA A 304 -2.06 0.62 22.95
CA ALA A 304 -1.36 -0.65 23.07
C ALA A 304 -1.00 -1.22 21.69
N PHE A 305 -1.86 -1.05 20.68
CA PHE A 305 -1.60 -1.46 19.31
C PHE A 305 -0.44 -0.66 18.67
N LEU A 306 -0.39 0.65 18.91
CA LEU A 306 0.75 1.51 18.53
C LEU A 306 2.06 1.08 19.20
N ARG A 307 2.00 0.68 20.48
CA ARG A 307 3.17 0.15 21.17
C ARG A 307 3.65 -1.15 20.54
N GLU A 308 2.76 -2.10 20.24
CA GLU A 308 3.11 -3.36 19.57
C GLU A 308 3.80 -3.12 18.22
N TRP A 309 3.23 -2.23 17.39
CA TRP A 309 3.81 -1.84 16.09
C TRP A 309 5.25 -1.33 16.22
N THR A 310 5.52 -0.58 17.27
CA THR A 310 6.78 0.13 17.46
C THR A 310 7.72 -0.58 18.42
N GLU A 311 7.54 -1.88 18.68
CA GLU A 311 8.53 -2.68 19.42
C GLU A 311 9.68 -3.16 18.53
N GLU A 312 10.90 -3.27 19.08
CA GLU A 312 12.07 -3.69 18.26
C GLU A 312 11.87 -5.11 17.72
N ARG A 313 11.25 -6.00 18.51
CA ARG A 313 10.88 -7.36 18.08
C ARG A 313 9.83 -7.41 16.96
N THR A 314 9.20 -6.29 16.65
CA THR A 314 8.15 -6.18 15.62
C THR A 314 8.75 -5.65 14.32
N TRP A 315 9.21 -4.39 14.33
CA TRP A 315 9.62 -3.66 13.12
C TRP A 315 11.14 -3.43 12.98
N GLY A 316 11.93 -3.93 13.94
CA GLY A 316 13.38 -3.83 13.90
C GLY A 316 14.00 -4.78 12.86
N PRO A 317 15.33 -4.72 12.67
CA PRO A 317 16.06 -5.57 11.73
C PRO A 317 15.87 -7.08 11.98
N ASP A 318 15.78 -7.47 13.25
CA ASP A 318 15.52 -8.85 13.67
C ASP A 318 14.05 -9.08 14.07
N GLY A 319 13.17 -8.15 13.69
CA GLY A 319 11.74 -8.20 14.02
C GLY A 319 10.95 -9.03 13.02
N TYR A 320 9.82 -9.58 13.46
CA TYR A 320 9.00 -10.49 12.62
C TYR A 320 8.39 -9.84 11.38
N LEU A 321 8.44 -8.51 11.24
CA LEU A 321 8.04 -7.82 10.00
C LEU A 321 9.16 -7.86 8.95
N ALA A 322 10.42 -7.91 9.35
CA ALA A 322 11.55 -8.08 8.43
C ALA A 322 11.48 -9.44 7.72
N ASP A 323 11.16 -10.50 8.47
CA ASP A 323 10.89 -11.86 7.94
C ASP A 323 9.74 -11.90 6.92
N ARG A 324 8.88 -10.87 6.93
CA ARG A 324 7.75 -10.72 5.99
C ARG A 324 8.07 -9.77 4.83
N GLY A 325 9.32 -9.34 4.70
CA GLY A 325 9.79 -8.47 3.62
C GLY A 325 9.71 -6.98 3.91
N LEU A 326 9.38 -6.55 5.13
CA LEU A 326 9.53 -5.14 5.50
C LEU A 326 11.01 -4.80 5.53
N ILE A 327 11.41 -3.73 4.84
CA ILE A 327 12.77 -3.19 4.96
C ILE A 327 12.74 -2.18 6.11
N PRO A 328 13.41 -2.47 7.25
CA PRO A 328 13.35 -1.61 8.43
C PRO A 328 13.88 -0.19 8.15
N LEU A 329 13.33 0.79 8.88
CA LEU A 329 13.94 2.12 8.94
C LEU A 329 15.33 2.07 9.57
N PRO A 330 16.25 2.96 9.17
CA PRO A 330 17.50 3.17 9.90
C PRO A 330 17.24 3.47 11.38
N ASP A 331 18.12 3.00 12.28
CA ASP A 331 17.88 3.04 13.73
C ASP A 331 17.51 4.42 14.28
N ALA A 332 18.17 5.48 13.79
CA ALA A 332 17.89 6.85 14.21
C ALA A 332 16.46 7.30 13.83
N GLU A 333 16.05 7.01 12.58
CA GLU A 333 14.70 7.35 12.11
C GLU A 333 13.65 6.48 12.81
N ARG A 334 13.92 5.17 12.97
CA ARG A 334 13.05 4.24 13.70
C ARG A 334 12.82 4.69 15.15
N SER A 335 13.87 5.13 15.83
CA SER A 335 13.78 5.68 17.20
C SER A 335 12.93 6.95 17.26
N THR A 336 13.09 7.85 16.28
CA THR A 336 12.25 9.06 16.17
C THR A 336 10.78 8.70 15.92
N GLN A 337 10.50 7.77 15.01
CA GLN A 337 9.15 7.30 14.71
C GLN A 337 8.51 6.63 15.94
N ARG A 338 9.28 5.84 16.71
CA ARG A 338 8.83 5.24 17.98
C ARG A 338 8.42 6.32 18.98
N ALA A 339 9.28 7.32 19.17
CA ALA A 339 9.03 8.41 20.12
C ALA A 339 7.78 9.20 19.72
N SER A 340 7.66 9.56 18.43
CA SER A 340 6.48 10.23 17.85
C SER A 340 5.19 9.44 18.07
N ALA A 341 5.21 8.14 17.76
CA ALA A 341 4.06 7.25 17.94
C ALA A 341 3.64 7.13 19.41
N ARG A 342 4.61 6.97 20.33
CA ARG A 342 4.35 6.87 21.78
C ARG A 342 3.88 8.18 22.40
N ALA A 343 4.34 9.31 21.87
CA ALA A 343 3.89 10.64 22.27
C ALA A 343 2.55 11.04 21.63
N LEU A 344 2.03 10.25 20.69
CA LEU A 344 0.84 10.57 19.88
C LEU A 344 0.98 11.93 19.21
N THR A 345 2.16 12.18 18.64
CA THR A 345 2.47 13.42 17.92
C THR A 345 1.59 13.52 16.68
N LEU A 346 0.93 14.66 16.52
CA LEU A 346 -0.01 14.91 15.42
C LEU A 346 0.72 15.47 14.21
N ILE A 347 0.30 15.05 13.02
CA ILE A 347 0.71 15.71 11.77
C ILE A 347 -0.14 16.97 11.52
N GLY A 348 0.40 17.91 10.75
CA GLY A 348 -0.38 19.05 10.26
C GLY A 348 -1.45 18.61 9.25
N MET A 349 -2.68 19.09 9.43
CA MET A 349 -3.89 18.78 8.65
C MET A 349 -4.43 19.98 7.85
#